data_AF-M0F1W8-F1
#
_entry.id   AF-M0F1W8-F1
#
_cell.length_a   1.000
_cell.length_b   1.000
_cell.length_c   1.000
_cell.angle_alpha   90.00
_cell.angle_beta   90.00
_cell.angle_gamma   90.00
#
_symmetry.space_group_name_H-M   'P 1'
#
loop_
_entity.id
_entity.type
_entity.pdbx_description
1 polymer ?
#
loop_
_entity_poly.entity_id
_entity_poly.type
_entity_poly.pdbx_seq_one_letter_code
_entity_poly.pdbx_strand_id
1 'polypeptide(L)'
;MVPLVLRTETREDTFNTLPPNAPHMADFDVHDHRHELKQLRDAGATSLWENREEMACPVCDDVFSRLFVTEQTGTTFPENDGARFCLLRDDDAVFLFRH
;
A
#
# COMPACT_ATOMS: atom_id res chain seq x y z
N MET A 1 -45.60 33.56 17.59
CA MET A 1 -44.32 32.99 18.01
C MET A 1 -44.17 31.65 17.31
N VAL A 2 -43.27 31.64 16.31
CA VAL A 2 -42.58 30.57 15.54
C VAL A 2 -43.23 29.17 15.34
N PRO A 3 -43.46 28.71 14.09
CA PRO A 3 -43.66 27.30 13.79
C PRO A 3 -42.32 26.55 13.64
N LEU A 4 -42.21 25.39 14.28
CA LEU A 4 -41.07 24.48 14.22
C LEU A 4 -41.09 23.72 12.87
N VAL A 5 -40.30 24.18 11.91
CA VAL A 5 -40.10 23.46 10.64
C VAL A 5 -38.98 22.44 10.86
N LEU A 6 -39.34 21.16 10.96
CA LEU A 6 -38.37 20.07 10.94
C LEU A 6 -37.72 20.02 9.56
N ARG A 7 -36.52 20.61 9.45
CA ARG A 7 -35.66 20.46 8.28
C ARG A 7 -35.09 19.04 8.29
N THR A 8 -35.53 18.22 7.36
CA THR A 8 -34.85 16.99 6.99
C THR A 8 -33.56 17.37 6.26
N GLU A 9 -32.44 17.42 6.97
CA GLU A 9 -31.13 17.56 6.35
C GLU A 9 -30.73 16.21 5.77
N THR A 10 -30.89 16.10 4.46
CA THR A 10 -30.41 14.97 3.65
C THR A 10 -28.89 14.88 3.80
N ARG A 11 -28.42 13.86 4.52
CA ARG A 11 -27.01 13.52 4.70
C ARG A 11 -26.52 12.79 3.45
N GLU A 12 -26.34 13.54 2.37
CA GLU A 12 -25.76 13.06 1.12
C GLU A 12 -24.50 13.90 0.81
N ASP A 13 -23.46 13.20 0.35
CA ASP A 13 -22.27 13.76 -0.32
C ASP A 13 -21.21 14.53 0.49
N THR A 14 -20.50 13.85 1.39
CA THR A 14 -19.13 14.29 1.77
C THR A 14 -18.13 13.15 1.93
N PHE A 15 -18.40 11.99 1.33
CA PHE A 15 -17.51 10.82 1.52
C PHE A 15 -16.42 10.68 0.45
N ASN A 16 -16.41 11.44 -0.66
CA ASN A 16 -15.43 11.16 -1.72
C ASN A 16 -14.93 12.37 -2.51
N THR A 17 -14.52 13.43 -1.81
CA THR A 17 -13.62 14.42 -2.42
C THR A 17 -12.31 14.41 -1.64
N LEU A 18 -11.44 13.46 -1.99
CA LEU A 18 -10.03 13.55 -1.61
C LEU A 18 -9.47 14.83 -2.26
N PRO A 19 -8.70 15.65 -1.52
CA PRO A 19 -8.05 16.82 -2.10
C PRO A 19 -7.08 16.35 -3.21
N PRO A 20 -6.94 17.10 -4.32
CA PRO A 20 -6.07 16.72 -5.44
C PRO A 20 -4.57 16.72 -5.11
N ASN A 21 -4.21 16.94 -3.83
CA ASN A 21 -2.85 17.03 -3.31
C ASN A 21 -2.78 16.43 -1.90
N ALA A 22 -3.29 15.21 -1.71
CA ALA A 22 -2.81 14.41 -0.59
C ALA A 22 -1.28 14.25 -0.75
N PRO A 23 -0.48 14.38 0.32
CA PRO A 23 0.97 14.26 0.19
C PRO A 23 1.28 12.89 -0.40
N HIS A 24 1.87 12.84 -1.60
CA HIS A 24 2.43 11.63 -2.21
C HIS A 24 3.41 11.04 -1.19
N MET A 25 2.92 10.05 -0.45
CA MET A 25 3.61 9.47 0.68
C MET A 25 4.56 8.43 0.10
N ALA A 26 5.73 8.90 -0.36
CA ALA A 26 6.81 8.12 -0.96
C ALA A 26 6.32 7.08 -1.99
N ASP A 27 6.16 7.54 -3.24
CA ASP A 27 5.99 6.67 -4.40
C ASP A 27 7.18 5.69 -4.45
N PHE A 28 6.94 4.43 -4.11
CA PHE A 28 7.94 3.37 -4.19
C PHE A 28 7.69 2.63 -5.50
N ASP A 29 8.52 2.90 -6.51
CA ASP A 29 8.46 2.17 -7.78
C ASP A 29 9.49 1.04 -7.80
N VAL A 30 9.00 -0.20 -7.86
CA VAL A 30 9.83 -1.39 -8.01
C VAL A 30 10.65 -1.39 -9.31
N HIS A 31 10.18 -0.70 -10.35
CA HIS A 31 10.84 -0.61 -11.64
C HIS A 31 12.11 0.24 -11.59
N ASP A 32 12.14 1.26 -10.73
CA ASP A 32 13.34 2.06 -10.45
C ASP A 32 14.39 1.22 -9.72
N HIS A 33 13.94 0.30 -8.87
CA HIS A 33 14.80 -0.57 -8.06
C HIS A 33 15.07 -1.97 -8.65
N ARG A 34 14.86 -2.13 -9.97
CA ARG A 34 14.99 -3.45 -10.63
C ARG A 34 16.42 -4.02 -10.64
N HIS A 35 17.43 -3.21 -10.35
CA HIS A 35 18.83 -3.66 -10.32
C HIS A 35 19.19 -4.21 -8.94
N GLU A 36 18.57 -3.66 -7.90
CA GLU A 36 18.75 -4.02 -6.50
C GLU A 36 17.84 -5.18 -6.08
N LEU A 37 16.71 -5.32 -6.77
CA LEU A 37 15.71 -6.35 -6.53
C LEU A 37 15.75 -7.43 -7.61
N LYS A 38 15.74 -8.69 -7.19
CA LYS A 38 15.47 -9.80 -8.11
C LYS A 38 14.03 -10.25 -7.98
N GLN A 39 13.34 -10.27 -9.12
CA GLN A 39 12.03 -10.91 -9.20
C GLN A 39 12.17 -12.44 -9.03
N LEU A 40 11.54 -12.97 -7.99
CA LEU A 40 11.45 -14.40 -7.73
C LEU A 40 10.23 -15.01 -8.41
N ARG A 41 9.12 -14.29 -8.43
CA ARG A 41 7.85 -14.71 -9.03
C ARG A 41 7.11 -13.53 -9.63
N ASP A 42 6.42 -13.81 -10.72
CA ASP A 42 5.46 -12.91 -11.34
C ASP A 42 4.20 -13.70 -11.70
N ALA A 43 3.05 -13.24 -11.24
CA ALA A 43 1.76 -13.85 -11.52
C ALA A 43 0.77 -12.86 -12.13
N GLY A 44 1.27 -11.79 -12.78
CA GLY A 44 0.46 -10.70 -13.31
C GLY A 44 0.10 -9.69 -12.23
N ALA A 45 -0.98 -9.93 -11.48
CA ALA A 45 -1.48 -8.99 -10.46
C ALA A 45 -0.72 -9.05 -9.11
N THR A 46 0.27 -9.93 -9.01
CA THR A 46 1.14 -10.06 -7.85
C THR A 46 2.55 -10.40 -8.29
N SER A 47 3.54 -9.82 -7.63
CA SER A 47 4.94 -10.11 -7.88
C SER A 47 5.68 -10.26 -6.55
N LEU A 48 6.66 -11.17 -6.51
CA LEU A 48 7.52 -11.39 -5.35
C LEU A 48 8.97 -11.12 -5.73
N TRP A 49 9.64 -10.34 -4.91
CA TRP A 49 10.99 -9.84 -5.11
C TRP A 49 11.88 -10.18 -3.90
N GLU A 50 13.15 -10.45 -4.19
CA GLU A 50 14.23 -10.62 -3.23
C GLU A 50 15.09 -9.36 -3.24
N ASN A 51 15.36 -8.81 -2.06
CA ASN A 51 16.31 -7.71 -1.91
C ASN A 51 17.72 -8.27 -1.83
N ARG A 52 18.57 -7.87 -2.78
CA ARG A 52 19.94 -8.39 -2.90
C ARG A 52 21.00 -7.40 -2.49
N GLU A 53 20.69 -6.13 -2.64
CA GLU A 53 21.59 -5.01 -2.33
C GLU A 53 21.23 -4.37 -0.98
N GLU A 54 20.56 -5.11 -0.09
CA GLU A 54 20.25 -4.71 1.29
C GLU A 54 19.54 -3.34 1.38
N MET A 55 18.66 -3.03 0.43
CA MET A 55 17.88 -1.79 0.46
C MET A 55 17.06 -1.64 1.75
N ALA A 56 16.96 -0.40 2.24
CA ALA A 56 16.14 -0.03 3.38
C ALA A 56 14.64 -0.02 3.01
N CYS A 57 13.81 -0.41 3.96
CA CYS A 57 12.36 -0.32 3.81
C CYS A 57 11.91 1.14 3.97
N PRO A 58 11.07 1.67 3.06
CA PRO A 58 10.60 3.05 3.14
C PRO A 58 9.67 3.35 4.33
N VAL A 59 9.24 2.31 5.09
CA VAL A 59 8.30 2.46 6.22
C VAL A 59 9.03 2.52 7.56
N CYS A 60 10.06 1.72 7.76
CA CYS A 60 10.74 1.57 9.04
C CYS A 60 12.26 1.77 8.98
N ASP A 61 12.81 2.05 7.79
CA ASP A 61 14.23 2.21 7.51
C ASP A 61 15.11 0.96 7.74
N ASP A 62 14.55 -0.15 8.25
CA ASP A 62 15.26 -1.43 8.36
C ASP A 62 15.42 -2.11 7.00
N VAL A 63 16.51 -2.87 6.83
CA VAL A 63 16.71 -3.71 5.63
C VAL A 63 15.60 -4.76 5.56
N PHE A 64 14.96 -4.88 4.40
CA PHE A 64 13.97 -5.92 4.15
C PHE A 64 14.58 -7.05 3.32
N SER A 65 14.15 -8.29 3.56
CA SER A 65 14.60 -9.46 2.83
C SER A 65 13.75 -9.77 1.60
N ARG A 66 12.43 -9.52 1.67
CA ARG A 66 11.50 -9.75 0.55
C ARG A 66 10.52 -8.62 0.38
N LEU A 67 10.16 -8.35 -0.87
CA LEU A 67 9.08 -7.45 -1.23
C LEU A 67 8.01 -8.24 -1.99
N PHE A 68 6.77 -8.16 -1.52
CA PHE A 68 5.60 -8.64 -2.24
C PHE A 68 4.78 -7.44 -2.72
N VAL A 69 4.46 -7.40 -4.00
CA VAL A 69 3.65 -6.35 -4.62
C VAL A 69 2.34 -6.96 -5.07
N THR A 70 1.22 -6.28 -4.82
CA THR A 70 -0.06 -6.66 -5.40
C THR A 70 -0.90 -5.46 -5.80
N GLU A 71 -1.51 -5.55 -6.97
CA GLU A 71 -2.51 -4.60 -7.47
C GLU A 71 -3.95 -5.05 -7.11
N GLN A 72 -4.08 -6.19 -6.41
CA GLN A 72 -5.38 -6.70 -6.01
C GLN A 72 -5.89 -5.94 -4.79
N THR A 73 -7.21 -5.79 -4.70
CA THR A 73 -7.89 -5.16 -3.56
C THR A 73 -7.74 -5.95 -2.25
N GLY A 74 -7.40 -7.24 -2.34
CA GLY A 74 -7.12 -8.09 -1.20
C GLY A 74 -6.32 -9.32 -1.60
N THR A 75 -5.45 -9.77 -0.70
CA THR A 75 -4.68 -11.00 -0.84
C THR A 75 -4.62 -11.72 0.51
N THR A 76 -4.49 -13.04 0.49
CA THR A 76 -4.31 -13.84 1.69
C THR A 76 -2.93 -14.49 1.64
N PHE A 77 -2.18 -14.35 2.72
CA PHE A 77 -0.91 -15.03 2.88
C PHE A 77 -1.13 -16.36 3.62
N PRO A 78 -0.38 -17.41 3.27
CA PRO A 78 -0.32 -18.60 4.10
C PRO A 78 0.20 -18.24 5.50
N GLU A 79 0.05 -19.16 6.45
CA GLU A 79 0.53 -18.98 7.82
C GLU A 79 1.96 -18.45 7.81
N ASN A 80 2.12 -17.22 8.30
CA ASN A 80 3.41 -16.56 8.35
C ASN A 80 4.20 -17.14 9.52
N ASP A 81 5.50 -17.32 9.32
CA ASP A 81 6.48 -17.78 10.31
C ASP A 81 6.69 -16.81 11.50
N GLY A 82 5.82 -15.80 11.65
CA GLY A 82 5.93 -14.74 12.64
C GLY A 82 6.90 -13.62 12.26
N ALA A 83 7.48 -13.63 11.05
CA ALA A 83 8.36 -12.56 10.60
C ALA A 83 7.62 -11.22 10.57
N ARG A 84 8.33 -10.15 10.98
CA ARG A 84 7.80 -8.79 10.91
C ARG A 84 7.68 -8.38 9.45
N PHE A 85 6.64 -7.60 9.18
CA PHE A 85 6.46 -7.02 7.86
C PHE A 85 5.95 -5.59 7.98
N CYS A 86 6.35 -4.77 7.02
CA CYS A 86 5.81 -3.44 6.81
C CYS A 86 4.88 -3.46 5.60
N LEU A 87 3.83 -2.64 5.66
CA LEU A 87 2.88 -2.45 4.58
C LEU A 87 2.92 -1.00 4.14
N LEU A 88 3.02 -0.77 2.84
CA LEU A 88 2.84 0.51 2.20
C LEU A 88 1.70 0.37 1.18
N ARG A 89 0.68 1.22 1.32
CA ARG A 89 -0.41 1.32 0.36
C ARG A 89 -0.12 2.54 -0.51
N ASP A 90 0.05 2.28 -1.80
CA ASP A 90 0.07 3.30 -2.85
C ASP A 90 -1.33 3.42 -3.48
N ASP A 91 -1.54 4.28 -4.47
CA ASP A 91 -2.84 4.47 -5.10
C ASP A 91 -3.30 3.20 -5.83
N ASP A 92 -2.41 2.56 -6.58
CA ASP A 92 -2.75 1.41 -7.44
C ASP A 92 -2.22 0.08 -6.93
N ALA A 93 -1.27 0.08 -5.99
CA ALA A 93 -0.66 -1.14 -5.46
C ALA A 93 -0.51 -1.17 -3.93
N VAL A 94 -0.29 -2.38 -3.41
CA VAL A 94 0.11 -2.64 -2.03
C VAL A 94 1.48 -3.31 -2.04
N PHE A 95 2.40 -2.73 -1.28
CA PHE A 95 3.76 -3.24 -1.08
C PHE A 95 3.88 -3.81 0.32
N LEU A 96 4.28 -5.07 0.42
CA LEU A 96 4.56 -5.77 1.67
C LEU A 96 6.05 -6.10 1.74
N PHE A 97 6.74 -5.48 2.70
CA PHE A 97 8.15 -5.69 2.97
C PHE A 97 8.30 -6.66 4.13
N ARG A 98 8.95 -7.81 3.94
CA ARG A 98 9.32 -8.73 5.04
C ARG A 98 10.74 -8.44 5.48
N HIS A 99 10.95 -8.40 6.78
CA HIS A 99 12.26 -8.24 7.41
C HIS A 99 12.78 -9.60 7.86
#